data_AF-A0A7Y8LRB1-F1
#
_entry.id   AF-A0A7Y8LRB1-F1
#
_cell.length_a   1.000
_cell.length_b   1.000
_cell.length_c   1.000
_cell.angle_alpha   90.00
_cell.angle_beta   90.00
_cell.angle_gamma   90.00
#
_symmetry.space_group_name_H-M   'P 1'
#
loop_
_entity.id
_entity.type
_entity.pdbx_description
1 polymer ?
#
loop_
_entity_poly.entity_id
_entity_poly.type
_entity_poly.pdbx_seq_one_letter_code
_entity_poly.pdbx_strand_id
1 'polypeptide(L)'
;MLKKITVVFFLILFASSTVFALEFSADSITTQKGGYQIKGKLFYKADKFRMETQAHRDMSMITITRIDKKVAWNLMPDTKTYMEMPLNMQNTPKVQEKYEGEIERKQLGSETIDGHPTKKYLITYKTNNETHQVYQWLATDINMPVKTSAIDGSWSHELRNIKIGTQPDSLFEIPAGYQKMQMPQFPGMPSGINMMKKAR
;
A
#
# COMPACT_ATOMS: atom_id res chain seq x y z
N MET A 1 40.56 -15.69 -58.86
CA MET A 1 39.16 -15.90 -58.43
C MET A 1 39.07 -15.53 -56.95
N LEU A 2 38.58 -14.33 -56.63
CA LEU A 2 38.52 -13.80 -55.26
C LEU A 2 37.05 -13.78 -54.82
N LYS A 3 36.65 -14.70 -53.93
CA LYS A 3 35.27 -14.79 -53.41
C LYS A 3 35.04 -13.65 -52.41
N LYS A 4 34.15 -12.72 -52.75
CA LYS A 4 33.66 -11.68 -51.84
C LYS A 4 32.77 -12.31 -50.78
N ILE A 5 33.19 -12.31 -49.52
CA ILE A 5 32.36 -12.69 -48.38
C ILE A 5 31.53 -11.46 -48.02
N THR A 6 30.22 -11.54 -48.25
CA THR A 6 29.28 -10.52 -47.81
C THR A 6 28.89 -10.83 -46.38
N VAL A 7 29.34 -10.02 -45.43
CA VAL A 7 28.94 -10.10 -44.02
C VAL A 7 27.63 -9.33 -43.88
N VAL A 8 26.53 -10.04 -43.60
CA VAL A 8 25.23 -9.44 -43.29
C VAL A 8 25.21 -9.09 -41.80
N PHE A 9 25.20 -7.79 -41.49
CA PHE A 9 25.05 -7.28 -40.13
C PHE A 9 23.56 -7.37 -39.74
N PHE A 10 23.21 -8.29 -38.84
CA PHE A 10 21.88 -8.36 -38.23
C PHE A 10 21.78 -7.28 -37.15
N LEU A 11 21.04 -6.20 -37.42
CA LEU A 11 20.74 -5.15 -36.45
C LEU A 11 19.63 -5.67 -35.51
N ILE A 12 20.00 -6.14 -34.32
CA ILE A 12 19.05 -6.54 -33.28
C ILE A 12 18.50 -5.26 -32.63
N LEU A 13 17.28 -4.84 -33.01
CA LEU A 13 16.53 -3.81 -32.30
C LEU A 13 16.07 -4.37 -30.94
N PHE A 14 16.71 -3.94 -29.85
CA PHE A 14 16.15 -4.11 -28.52
C PHE A 14 14.98 -3.14 -28.36
N ALA A 15 13.76 -3.61 -28.58
CA ALA A 15 12.57 -2.90 -28.12
C ALA A 15 12.56 -2.94 -26.59
N SER A 16 12.96 -1.84 -25.95
CA SER A 16 12.80 -1.67 -24.51
C SER A 16 11.32 -1.52 -24.20
N SER A 17 10.67 -2.63 -23.85
CA SER A 17 9.35 -2.60 -23.23
C SER A 17 9.49 -1.94 -21.86
N THR A 18 9.06 -0.70 -21.75
CA THR A 18 8.91 -0.03 -20.46
C THR A 18 7.80 -0.75 -19.70
N VAL A 19 8.20 -1.58 -18.74
CA VAL A 19 7.28 -2.12 -17.73
C VAL A 19 6.86 -0.94 -16.86
N PHE A 20 5.68 -0.38 -17.10
CA PHE A 20 5.10 0.61 -16.20
C PHE A 20 4.78 -0.09 -14.88
N ALA A 21 5.38 0.40 -13.79
CA ALA A 21 4.99 -0.01 -12.45
C ALA A 21 3.50 0.34 -12.25
N LEU A 22 2.77 -0.51 -11.52
CA LEU A 22 1.35 -0.26 -11.22
C LEU A 22 1.23 1.06 -10.45
N GLU A 23 0.44 1.99 -10.99
CA GLU A 23 0.10 3.27 -10.37
C GLU A 23 -1.42 3.42 -10.43
N PHE A 24 -2.03 3.91 -9.35
CA PHE A 24 -3.49 4.09 -9.32
C PHE A 24 -3.94 5.07 -8.25
N SER A 25 -5.20 5.50 -8.39
CA SER A 25 -5.98 6.13 -7.33
C SER A 25 -7.26 5.33 -7.09
N ALA A 26 -7.76 5.33 -5.85
CA ALA A 26 -9.00 4.66 -5.48
C ALA A 26 -9.67 5.37 -4.30
N ASP A 27 -10.98 5.19 -4.15
CA ASP A 27 -11.65 5.43 -2.88
C ASP A 27 -11.37 4.25 -1.94
N SER A 28 -11.09 4.54 -0.67
CA SER A 28 -10.75 3.57 0.36
C SER A 28 -11.84 3.54 1.41
N ILE A 29 -12.41 2.37 1.69
CA ILE A 29 -13.48 2.19 2.67
C ILE A 29 -13.04 1.15 3.68
N THR A 30 -12.80 1.58 4.92
CA THR A 30 -12.58 0.69 6.04
C THR A 30 -13.85 0.59 6.87
N THR A 31 -14.40 -0.61 7.02
CA THR A 31 -15.56 -0.87 7.85
C THR A 31 -15.12 -1.63 9.09
N GLN A 32 -15.48 -1.13 10.27
CA GLN A 32 -15.23 -1.81 11.55
C GLN A 32 -16.49 -2.49 12.07
N LYS A 33 -16.33 -3.37 13.06
CA LYS A 33 -17.43 -3.98 13.80
C LYS A 33 -18.40 -2.92 14.32
N GLY A 34 -19.70 -3.13 14.10
CA GLY A 34 -20.74 -2.13 14.40
C GLY A 34 -21.09 -1.20 13.24
N GLY A 35 -20.47 -1.37 12.06
CA GLY A 35 -20.84 -0.67 10.83
C GLY A 35 -20.23 0.72 10.68
N TYR A 36 -19.36 1.14 11.60
CA TYR A 36 -18.62 2.39 11.47
C TYR A 36 -17.68 2.33 10.26
N GLN A 37 -17.80 3.32 9.37
CA GLN A 37 -17.01 3.41 8.15
C GLN A 37 -16.07 4.61 8.20
N ILE A 38 -14.79 4.34 7.89
CA ILE A 38 -13.79 5.35 7.60
C ILE A 38 -13.62 5.36 6.09
N LYS A 39 -14.03 6.47 5.46
CA LYS A 39 -13.85 6.69 4.03
C LYS A 39 -12.64 7.58 3.78
N GLY A 40 -11.95 7.33 2.68
CA GLY A 40 -10.77 8.08 2.29
C GLY A 40 -10.42 7.89 0.83
N LYS A 41 -9.30 8.46 0.42
CA LYS A 41 -8.69 8.29 -0.90
C LYS A 41 -7.30 7.69 -0.76
N LEU A 42 -7.01 6.71 -1.59
CA LEU A 42 -5.70 6.08 -1.70
C LEU A 42 -5.08 6.46 -3.05
N PHE A 43 -3.83 6.91 -3.02
CA PHE A 43 -2.97 7.06 -4.18
C PHE A 43 -1.75 6.15 -4.00
N TYR A 44 -1.41 5.41 -5.04
CA TYR A 44 -0.37 4.40 -5.03
C TYR A 44 0.60 4.60 -6.20
N LYS A 45 1.90 4.54 -5.90
CA LYS A 45 2.99 4.55 -6.87
C LYS A 45 4.17 3.77 -6.31
N ALA A 46 4.26 2.48 -6.63
CA ALA A 46 5.33 1.58 -6.20
C ALA A 46 5.61 1.66 -4.68
N ASP A 47 6.70 2.30 -4.28
CA ASP A 47 7.17 2.46 -2.90
C ASP A 47 6.57 3.69 -2.18
N LYS A 48 5.61 4.37 -2.83
CA LYS A 48 4.98 5.60 -2.36
C LYS A 48 3.47 5.43 -2.25
N PHE A 49 2.92 5.86 -1.12
CA PHE A 49 1.51 5.76 -0.81
C PHE A 49 1.04 7.07 -0.21
N ARG A 50 -0.18 7.48 -0.54
CA ARG A 50 -0.87 8.59 0.12
C ARG A 50 -2.28 8.14 0.46
N MET A 51 -2.63 8.23 1.73
CA MET A 51 -3.98 7.99 2.22
C MET A 51 -4.54 9.31 2.78
N GLU A 52 -5.67 9.75 2.25
CA GLU A 52 -6.39 10.91 2.76
C GLU A 52 -7.66 10.41 3.44
N THR A 53 -7.84 10.71 4.72
CA THR A 53 -9.02 10.29 5.49
C THR A 53 -9.60 11.47 6.25
N GLN A 54 -10.90 11.41 6.52
CA GLN A 54 -11.55 12.28 7.51
C GLN A 54 -11.62 11.51 8.82
N ALA A 55 -10.74 11.86 9.76
CA ALA A 55 -10.72 11.29 11.09
C ALA A 55 -11.76 12.03 11.96
N HIS A 56 -12.97 11.48 12.11
CA HIS A 56 -14.05 11.98 12.97
C HIS A 56 -14.41 13.48 12.84
N ARG A 57 -15.62 13.78 12.35
CA ARG A 57 -16.26 15.13 12.43
C ARG A 57 -15.28 16.29 12.22
N ASP A 58 -14.79 16.39 10.98
CA ASP A 58 -14.09 17.55 10.41
C ASP A 58 -12.56 17.57 10.48
N MET A 59 -11.90 16.63 11.17
CA MET A 59 -10.44 16.58 11.15
C MET A 59 -9.92 15.77 9.96
N SER A 60 -9.32 16.43 8.98
CA SER A 60 -8.68 15.75 7.85
C SER A 60 -7.29 15.26 8.25
N MET A 61 -6.94 14.03 7.86
CA MET A 61 -5.61 13.47 8.05
C MET A 61 -5.08 12.94 6.72
N ILE A 62 -3.82 13.22 6.44
CA ILE A 62 -3.13 12.69 5.27
C ILE A 62 -1.93 11.89 5.75
N THR A 63 -1.86 10.62 5.43
CA THR A 63 -0.69 9.79 5.66
C THR A 63 0.04 9.57 4.35
N ILE A 64 1.30 9.99 4.28
CA ILE A 64 2.21 9.71 3.17
C ILE A 64 3.22 8.68 3.64
N THR A 65 3.27 7.52 2.99
CA THR A 65 4.26 6.47 3.27
C THR A 65 5.29 6.44 2.16
N ARG A 66 6.57 6.42 2.57
CA ARG A 66 7.74 6.38 1.69
C ARG A 66 8.62 5.20 2.09
N ILE A 67 8.43 4.06 1.43
CA ILE A 67 9.21 2.84 1.69
C ILE A 67 10.68 3.10 1.35
N ASP A 68 10.94 3.75 0.22
CA ASP A 68 12.26 4.20 -0.24
C ASP A 68 13.01 5.05 0.81
N LYS A 69 12.29 5.89 1.56
CA LYS A 69 12.84 6.73 2.63
C LYS A 69 12.74 6.10 4.03
N LYS A 70 12.09 4.95 4.17
CA LYS A 70 11.79 4.28 5.46
C LYS A 70 11.06 5.18 6.47
N VAL A 71 10.15 6.04 5.97
CA VAL A 71 9.35 6.96 6.81
C VAL A 71 7.87 6.93 6.45
N ALA A 72 7.05 7.33 7.41
CA ALA A 72 5.68 7.75 7.20
C ALA A 72 5.49 9.18 7.75
N TRP A 73 4.83 10.04 6.99
CA TRP A 73 4.44 11.38 7.41
C TRP A 73 2.94 11.45 7.62
N ASN A 74 2.52 11.83 8.83
CA ASN A 74 1.13 12.16 9.14
C ASN A 74 0.95 13.66 9.13
N LEU A 75 0.21 14.18 8.17
CA LEU A 75 -0.04 15.59 7.93
C LEU A 75 -1.43 15.95 8.48
N MET A 76 -1.49 17.07 9.20
CA MET A 76 -2.73 17.73 9.62
C MET A 76 -2.90 18.99 8.77
N PRO A 77 -3.80 18.98 7.77
CA PRO A 77 -3.99 20.12 6.87
C PRO A 77 -4.42 21.41 7.57
N ASP A 78 -5.28 21.29 8.58
CA ASP A 78 -5.89 22.45 9.25
C ASP A 78 -4.86 23.33 9.96
N THR A 79 -3.84 22.71 10.55
CA THR A 79 -2.73 23.37 11.25
C THR A 79 -1.49 23.52 10.39
N LYS A 80 -1.46 22.94 9.20
CA LYS A 80 -0.26 22.79 8.35
C LYS A 80 0.94 22.26 9.14
N THR A 81 0.71 21.24 9.95
CA THR A 81 1.77 20.55 10.68
C THR A 81 1.87 19.09 10.25
N TYR A 82 3.02 18.46 10.48
CA TYR A 82 3.19 17.03 10.24
C TYR A 82 4.04 16.35 11.31
N MET A 83 3.80 15.06 11.52
CA MET A 83 4.67 14.18 12.28
C MET A 83 5.37 13.22 11.33
N GLU A 84 6.65 12.96 11.60
CA GLU A 84 7.40 11.91 10.94
C GLU A 84 7.55 10.73 11.89
N MET A 85 7.24 9.55 11.38
CA MET A 85 7.34 8.29 12.09
C MET A 85 8.23 7.33 11.29
N PRO A 86 8.95 6.43 11.96
CA PRO A 86 9.63 5.33 11.26
C PRO A 86 8.61 4.48 10.49
N LEU A 87 9.02 3.96 9.33
CA LEU A 87 8.19 3.05 8.54
C LEU A 87 7.77 1.83 9.38
N ASN A 88 6.47 1.56 9.39
CA ASN A 88 5.90 0.32 9.87
C ASN A 88 5.15 -0.38 8.73
N MET A 89 5.73 -1.48 8.22
CA MET A 89 5.15 -2.27 7.12
C MET A 89 3.77 -2.85 7.44
N GLN A 90 3.43 -3.01 8.72
CA GLN A 90 2.10 -3.48 9.14
C GLN A 90 1.01 -2.46 8.82
N ASN A 91 1.33 -1.16 8.86
CA ASN A 91 0.39 -0.06 8.64
C ASN A 91 0.30 0.39 7.17
N THR A 92 0.96 -0.31 6.25
CA THR A 92 0.91 -0.01 4.82
C THR A 92 -0.35 -0.60 4.18
N PRO A 93 -0.96 0.07 3.18
CA PRO A 93 -2.05 -0.51 2.40
C PRO A 93 -1.66 -1.88 1.83
N LYS A 94 -2.51 -2.91 2.03
CA LYS A 94 -2.29 -4.28 1.55
C LYS A 94 -2.68 -4.44 0.08
N VAL A 95 -2.02 -3.67 -0.77
CA VAL A 95 -2.24 -3.61 -2.23
C VAL A 95 -1.39 -4.62 -3.00
N GLN A 96 -0.55 -5.38 -2.31
CA GLN A 96 0.22 -6.46 -2.89
C GLN A 96 -0.56 -7.76 -2.83
N GLU A 97 -0.39 -8.59 -3.86
CA GLU A 97 -0.97 -9.93 -3.85
C GLU A 97 -0.52 -10.68 -2.60
N LYS A 98 0.80 -10.78 -2.35
CA LYS A 98 1.36 -11.61 -1.29
C LYS A 98 1.49 -10.88 0.04
N TYR A 99 1.22 -11.60 1.13
CA TYR A 99 1.51 -11.12 2.48
C TYR A 99 2.96 -11.43 2.87
N GLU A 100 3.58 -10.52 3.60
CA GLU A 100 4.81 -10.82 4.31
C GLU A 100 4.54 -11.94 5.33
N GLY A 101 5.40 -12.97 5.33
CA GLY A 101 5.21 -14.14 6.18
C GLY A 101 4.03 -15.03 5.76
N GLU A 102 3.50 -14.91 4.54
CA GLU A 102 2.49 -15.84 4.00
C GLU A 102 3.00 -17.28 4.02
N ILE A 103 2.28 -18.15 4.70
CA ILE A 103 2.56 -19.60 4.81
C ILE A 103 1.64 -20.38 3.87
N GLU A 104 0.39 -19.95 3.74
CA GLU A 104 -0.61 -20.64 2.95
C GLU A 104 -1.57 -19.65 2.29
N ARG A 105 -2.00 -20.00 1.07
CA ARG A 105 -3.07 -19.33 0.35
C ARG A 105 -4.00 -20.36 -0.25
N LYS A 106 -5.26 -20.35 0.19
CA LYS A 106 -6.30 -21.26 -0.30
C LYS A 106 -7.38 -20.49 -1.02
N GLN A 107 -7.61 -20.79 -2.29
CA GLN A 107 -8.75 -20.22 -3.03
C GLN A 107 -10.05 -20.78 -2.47
N LEU A 108 -11.01 -19.91 -2.20
CA LEU A 108 -12.32 -20.25 -1.65
C LEU A 108 -13.46 -20.08 -2.65
N GLY A 109 -13.27 -19.26 -3.68
CA GLY A 109 -14.31 -19.01 -4.67
C GLY A 109 -13.97 -17.80 -5.54
N SER A 110 -14.97 -17.34 -6.28
CA SER A 110 -14.89 -16.14 -7.12
C SER A 110 -16.16 -15.31 -6.93
N GLU A 111 -16.02 -13.99 -6.92
CA GLU A 111 -17.14 -13.05 -6.85
C GLU A 111 -16.76 -11.72 -7.51
N THR A 112 -17.75 -10.87 -7.78
CA THR A 112 -17.52 -9.53 -8.35
C THR A 112 -17.50 -8.48 -7.24
N ILE A 113 -16.45 -7.66 -7.16
CA ILE A 113 -16.32 -6.55 -6.20
C ILE A 113 -16.12 -5.25 -6.98
N ASP A 114 -17.01 -4.28 -6.81
CA ASP A 114 -16.95 -2.98 -7.48
C ASP A 114 -16.76 -3.07 -9.02
N GLY A 115 -17.40 -4.07 -9.65
CA GLY A 115 -17.27 -4.33 -11.09
C GLY A 115 -16.05 -5.17 -11.49
N HIS A 116 -15.12 -5.46 -10.57
CA HIS A 116 -13.96 -6.30 -10.84
C HIS A 116 -14.25 -7.80 -10.61
N PRO A 117 -13.93 -8.70 -11.56
CA PRO A 117 -13.97 -10.14 -11.31
C PRO A 117 -12.83 -10.55 -10.37
N THR A 118 -13.16 -11.10 -9.20
CA THR A 118 -12.18 -11.45 -8.17
C THR A 118 -12.11 -12.95 -7.87
N LYS A 119 -10.94 -13.40 -7.43
CA LYS A 119 -10.77 -14.66 -6.71
C LYS A 119 -10.65 -14.37 -5.22
N LYS A 120 -11.46 -15.06 -4.41
CA LYS A 120 -11.41 -14.98 -2.95
C LYS A 120 -10.44 -16.01 -2.40
N TYR A 121 -9.54 -15.57 -1.53
CA TYR A 121 -8.55 -16.40 -0.87
C TYR A 121 -8.68 -16.31 0.65
N LEU A 122 -8.46 -17.43 1.34
CA LEU A 122 -8.04 -17.46 2.73
C LEU A 122 -6.52 -17.46 2.76
N ILE A 123 -5.93 -16.48 3.43
CA ILE A 123 -4.49 -16.33 3.57
C ILE A 123 -4.11 -16.58 5.01
N THR A 124 -3.17 -17.49 5.23
CA THR A 124 -2.54 -17.76 6.52
C THR A 124 -1.12 -17.18 6.49
N TYR A 125 -0.78 -16.30 7.43
CA TYR A 125 0.53 -15.67 7.51
C TYR A 125 1.03 -15.58 8.94
N LYS A 126 2.35 -15.46 9.13
CA LYS A 126 2.99 -15.38 10.43
C LYS A 126 3.64 -14.01 10.63
N THR A 127 3.29 -13.35 11.73
CA THR A 127 3.94 -12.12 12.20
C THR A 127 4.13 -12.21 13.71
N ASN A 128 5.25 -11.72 14.24
CA ASN A 128 5.54 -11.76 15.68
C ASN A 128 5.40 -13.16 16.34
N ASN A 129 5.77 -14.21 15.60
CA ASN A 129 5.58 -15.62 15.99
C ASN A 129 4.13 -16.12 16.14
N GLU A 130 3.14 -15.28 15.82
CA GLU A 130 1.72 -15.65 15.82
C GLU A 130 1.24 -15.96 14.40
N THR A 131 0.32 -16.91 14.29
CA THR A 131 -0.34 -17.26 13.03
C THR A 131 -1.65 -16.49 12.92
N HIS A 132 -1.82 -15.74 11.84
CA HIS A 132 -3.02 -14.96 11.55
C HIS A 132 -3.66 -15.42 10.25
N GLN A 133 -4.96 -15.17 10.12
CA GLN A 133 -5.73 -15.45 8.93
C GLN A 133 -6.58 -14.27 8.50
N VAL A 134 -6.66 -14.03 7.19
CA VAL A 134 -7.50 -13.00 6.57
C VAL A 134 -8.14 -13.53 5.29
N TYR A 135 -9.25 -12.93 4.89
CA TYR A 135 -9.75 -13.05 3.53
C TYR A 135 -9.17 -11.95 2.66
N GLN A 136 -8.79 -12.30 1.42
CA GLN A 136 -8.35 -11.35 0.40
C GLN A 136 -9.08 -11.64 -0.92
N TRP A 137 -9.53 -10.59 -1.60
CA TRP A 137 -10.13 -10.67 -2.92
C TRP A 137 -9.19 -10.04 -3.94
N LEU A 138 -8.63 -10.88 -4.79
CA LEU A 138 -7.70 -10.48 -5.85
C LEU A 138 -8.48 -10.27 -7.14
N ALA A 139 -8.53 -9.04 -7.64
CA ALA A 139 -9.11 -8.72 -8.94
C ALA A 139 -8.23 -9.26 -10.06
N THR A 140 -8.83 -10.00 -10.99
CA THR A 140 -8.12 -10.76 -12.04
C THR A 140 -7.89 -9.97 -13.32
N ASP A 141 -8.63 -8.87 -13.50
CA ASP A 141 -8.51 -7.94 -14.62
C ASP A 141 -7.40 -6.90 -14.40
N ILE A 142 -7.20 -6.47 -13.13
CA ILE A 142 -6.18 -5.48 -12.75
C ILE A 142 -5.04 -6.05 -11.89
N ASN A 143 -5.07 -7.35 -11.58
CA ASN A 143 -4.04 -8.09 -10.83
C ASN A 143 -3.66 -7.46 -9.48
N MET A 144 -4.64 -6.93 -8.74
CA MET A 144 -4.41 -6.36 -7.41
C MET A 144 -5.53 -6.71 -6.42
N PRO A 145 -5.24 -6.76 -5.11
CA PRO A 145 -6.27 -6.90 -4.09
C PRO A 145 -7.20 -5.69 -4.10
N VAL A 146 -8.50 -5.95 -4.15
CA VAL A 146 -9.54 -4.89 -4.08
C VAL A 146 -10.30 -4.93 -2.76
N LYS A 147 -10.15 -6.02 -2.00
CA LYS A 147 -10.73 -6.16 -0.67
C LYS A 147 -9.89 -7.06 0.23
N THR A 148 -9.87 -6.74 1.51
CA THR A 148 -9.36 -7.60 2.58
C THR A 148 -10.30 -7.54 3.77
N SER A 149 -10.45 -8.64 4.50
CA SER A 149 -11.21 -8.62 5.76
C SER A 149 -10.63 -9.58 6.79
N ALA A 150 -10.94 -9.31 8.05
CA ALA A 150 -10.79 -10.30 9.11
C ALA A 150 -11.72 -11.50 8.86
N ILE A 151 -11.32 -12.67 9.34
CA ILE A 151 -12.14 -13.89 9.29
C ILE A 151 -13.36 -13.80 10.20
N ASP A 152 -13.25 -13.06 11.31
CA ASP A 152 -14.29 -12.88 12.33
C ASP A 152 -15.24 -11.70 12.02
N GLY A 153 -15.04 -11.04 10.88
CA GLY A 153 -15.82 -9.88 10.46
C GLY A 153 -15.58 -8.61 11.29
N SER A 154 -14.54 -8.58 12.14
CA SER A 154 -14.22 -7.40 12.97
C SER A 154 -13.84 -6.17 12.15
N TRP A 155 -13.29 -6.37 10.96
CA TRP A 155 -13.01 -5.31 10.01
C TRP A 155 -12.99 -5.80 8.56
N SER A 156 -13.20 -4.86 7.63
CA SER A 156 -12.90 -5.01 6.21
C SER A 156 -12.34 -3.72 5.63
N HIS A 157 -11.50 -3.83 4.62
CA HIS A 157 -10.96 -2.74 3.82
C HIS A 157 -11.26 -3.04 2.35
N GLU A 158 -11.87 -2.08 1.65
CA GLU A 158 -12.30 -2.22 0.26
C GLU A 158 -11.84 -1.00 -0.54
N LEU A 159 -11.32 -1.24 -1.74
CA LEU A 159 -10.98 -0.23 -2.72
C LEU A 159 -12.10 -0.15 -3.75
N ARG A 160 -12.56 1.07 -4.04
CA ARG A 160 -13.58 1.34 -5.04
C ARG A 160 -13.16 2.42 -6.01
N ASN A 161 -13.85 2.51 -7.14
CA ASN A 161 -13.62 3.49 -8.19
C ASN A 161 -12.13 3.53 -8.60
N ILE A 162 -11.52 2.36 -8.76
CA ILE A 162 -10.09 2.23 -9.04
C ILE A 162 -9.79 2.82 -10.41
N LYS A 163 -8.82 3.73 -10.45
CA LYS A 163 -8.34 4.36 -11.68
C LYS A 163 -6.87 4.06 -11.82
N ILE A 164 -6.54 3.10 -12.69
CA ILE A 164 -5.17 2.79 -13.08
C ILE A 164 -4.62 3.94 -13.92
N GLY A 165 -3.43 4.40 -13.57
CA GLY A 165 -2.77 5.50 -14.26
C GLY A 165 -1.73 6.20 -13.40
N THR A 166 -0.85 6.95 -14.06
CA THR A 166 0.27 7.65 -13.42
C THR A 166 -0.20 8.60 -12.31
N GLN A 167 0.51 8.58 -11.18
CA GLN A 167 0.34 9.46 -10.05
C GLN A 167 1.48 10.49 -10.00
N PRO A 168 1.18 11.80 -9.90
CA PRO A 168 2.18 12.85 -9.76
C PRO A 168 3.05 12.63 -8.52
N ASP A 169 4.37 12.80 -8.65
CA ASP A 169 5.28 12.62 -7.52
C ASP A 169 5.01 13.59 -6.35
N SER A 170 4.47 14.77 -6.66
CA SER A 170 4.09 15.78 -5.68
C SER A 170 3.02 15.31 -4.68
N LEU A 171 2.23 14.28 -5.01
CA LEU A 171 1.27 13.69 -4.06
C LEU A 171 1.98 13.03 -2.86
N PHE A 172 3.23 12.60 -3.05
CA PHE A 172 4.00 11.79 -2.09
C PHE A 172 5.12 12.57 -1.41
N GLU A 173 5.06 13.89 -1.45
CA GLU A 173 5.95 14.80 -0.74
C GLU A 173 5.16 15.67 0.24
N ILE A 174 5.84 16.20 1.25
CA ILE A 174 5.24 17.14 2.19
C ILE A 174 4.96 18.47 1.44
N PRO A 175 3.71 18.99 1.44
CA PRO A 175 3.41 20.26 0.77
C PRO A 175 4.15 21.44 1.38
N ALA A 176 4.38 22.49 0.59
CA ALA A 176 5.01 23.71 1.07
C ALA A 176 4.21 24.36 2.22
N GLY A 177 4.93 24.92 3.19
CA GLY A 177 4.34 25.59 4.36
C GLY A 177 3.96 24.65 5.52
N TYR A 178 4.20 23.34 5.39
CA TYR A 178 4.04 22.41 6.51
C TYR A 178 5.22 22.50 7.49
N GLN A 179 4.92 22.48 8.79
CA GLN A 179 5.91 22.50 9.86
C GLN A 179 5.99 21.13 10.56
N LYS A 180 7.22 20.64 10.78
CA LYS A 180 7.43 19.40 11.53
C LYS A 180 7.09 19.65 13.00
N MET A 181 6.18 18.85 13.55
CA MET A 181 5.96 18.83 14.98
C MET A 181 7.18 18.21 15.66
N GLN A 182 7.74 18.92 16.64
CA GLN A 182 8.66 18.30 17.58
C GLN A 182 7.80 17.37 18.45
N MET A 183 8.01 16.06 18.35
CA MET A 183 7.29 15.12 19.22
C MET A 183 7.64 15.46 20.67
N PRO A 184 6.67 15.84 21.54
CA PRO A 184 6.93 15.80 22.96
C PRO A 184 7.29 14.35 23.31
N GLN A 185 8.31 14.15 24.14
CA GLN A 185 8.62 12.82 24.66
C GLN A 185 7.40 12.32 25.44
N PHE A 186 6.54 11.53 24.79
CA PHE A 186 5.44 10.87 25.46
C PHE A 186 6.04 9.79 26.38
N PRO A 187 5.88 9.90 27.72
CA PRO A 187 6.30 8.84 28.61
C PRO A 187 5.41 7.63 28.31
N GLY A 188 5.98 6.59 27.68
CA GLY A 188 5.27 5.34 27.39
C GLY A 188 5.29 4.88 25.93
N MET A 189 5.73 5.70 24.97
CA MET A 189 6.17 5.15 23.68
C MET A 189 7.65 4.74 23.82
N PRO A 190 8.00 3.46 23.63
CA PRO A 190 9.39 3.07 23.57
C PRO A 190 10.04 3.87 22.43
N SER A 191 11.01 4.71 22.78
CA SER A 191 11.88 5.33 21.80
C SER A 191 12.48 4.21 20.95
N GLY A 192 12.20 4.21 19.65
CA GLY A 192 12.55 3.15 18.70
C GLY A 192 14.05 2.96 18.45
N ILE A 193 14.90 3.37 19.40
CA ILE A 193 16.37 3.28 19.32
C ILE A 193 16.91 2.08 20.12
N ASN A 194 16.11 1.36 20.92
CA ASN A 194 16.67 0.31 21.80
C ASN A 194 16.08 -1.11 21.73
N MET A 195 15.25 -1.45 20.74
CA MET A 195 14.76 -2.84 20.59
C MET A 195 15.68 -3.79 19.81
N MET A 196 16.84 -3.34 19.32
CA MET A 196 17.81 -4.19 18.58
C MET A 196 19.05 -4.62 19.38
N LYS A 197 19.04 -4.56 20.73
CA LYS A 197 20.20 -5.02 21.55
C LYS A 197 19.93 -6.17 22.52
N LYS A 198 18.73 -6.76 22.55
CA LYS A 198 18.49 -7.96 23.36
C LYS A 198 17.74 -9.04 22.59
N ALA A 199 18.46 -9.67 21.67
CA ALA A 199 18.29 -11.08 21.34
C ALA A 199 19.70 -11.64 21.07
N ARG A 200 20.35 -12.09 22.14
CA ARG A 200 21.41 -13.10 22.10
C ARG A 200 20.91 -14.27 22.92
#